data_AF-A0AAN8KLH2-F1
#
_entry.id   AF-A0AAN8KLH2-F1
#
_cell.length_a   1.000
_cell.length_b   1.000
_cell.length_c   1.000
_cell.angle_alpha   90.00
_cell.angle_beta   90.00
_cell.angle_gamma   90.00
#
_symmetry.space_group_name_H-M   'P 1'
#
loop_
_entity.id
_entity.type
_entity.pdbx_description
1 polymer ?
#
loop_
_entity_poly.entity_id
_entity_poly.type
_entity_poly.pdbx_seq_one_letter_code
_entity_poly.pdbx_strand_id
1 'polypeptide(L)'
;MAFSCPTKTMAQTSLIIKLQGLECHFTWKLDYSRSKLQSLRETMIDISSREGVQCSWEGYLYNFLAYLHHALGSTEDALQCLKKAEEAIRQSSPDDVELSLVVHYGNLAWVHYHQGELTESQTYVEKV
;
A
#
# COMPACT_ATOMS: atom_id res chain seq x y z
N MET A 1 4.45 -32.67 6.37
CA MET A 1 4.05 -32.01 5.11
C MET A 1 2.59 -31.65 5.24
N ALA A 2 2.24 -30.35 5.30
CA ALA A 2 0.85 -29.93 5.40
C ALA A 2 0.25 -29.89 3.99
N PHE A 3 -0.78 -30.69 3.75
CA PHE A 3 -1.57 -30.63 2.52
C PHE A 3 -2.41 -29.36 2.54
N SER A 4 -2.14 -28.42 1.64
CA SER A 4 -2.97 -27.24 1.44
C SER A 4 -4.35 -27.65 0.89
N CYS A 5 -5.42 -27.06 1.43
CA CYS A 5 -6.78 -27.31 0.97
C CYS A 5 -6.97 -26.76 -0.47
N PRO A 6 -7.46 -27.55 -1.43
CA PRO A 6 -7.60 -27.14 -2.84
C PRO A 6 -8.42 -25.85 -3.04
N THR A 7 -9.41 -25.61 -2.18
CA THR A 7 -10.25 -24.40 -2.23
C THR A 7 -9.49 -23.13 -1.85
N LYS A 8 -8.53 -23.23 -0.91
CA LYS A 8 -7.67 -22.12 -0.50
C LYS A 8 -6.77 -21.67 -1.66
N THR A 9 -6.21 -22.63 -2.40
CA THR A 9 -5.36 -22.35 -3.57
C THR A 9 -6.15 -21.66 -4.69
N MET A 10 -7.39 -22.09 -4.96
CA MET A 10 -8.23 -21.44 -5.98
C MET A 10 -8.64 -20.01 -5.58
N ALA A 11 -9.01 -19.80 -4.32
CA ALA A 11 -9.35 -18.46 -3.80
C ALA A 11 -8.15 -17.50 -3.86
N GLN A 12 -6.95 -17.98 -3.49
CA GLN A 12 -5.72 -17.22 -3.63
C GLN A 12 -5.42 -16.86 -5.10
N THR A 13 -5.65 -17.80 -6.02
CA THR A 13 -5.46 -17.58 -7.47
C THR A 13 -6.43 -16.54 -8.03
N SER A 14 -7.69 -16.55 -7.59
CA SER A 14 -8.66 -15.54 -7.97
C SER A 14 -8.29 -14.15 -7.44
N LEU A 15 -7.88 -14.08 -6.16
CA LEU A 15 -7.50 -12.84 -5.51
C LEU A 15 -6.25 -12.21 -6.14
N ILE A 16 -5.21 -12.99 -6.45
CA ILE A 16 -3.99 -12.45 -7.07
C ILE A 16 -4.27 -11.84 -8.46
N ILE A 17 -5.21 -12.39 -9.24
CA ILE A 17 -5.60 -11.81 -10.53
C ILE A 17 -6.24 -10.43 -10.33
N LYS A 18 -7.12 -10.29 -9.32
CA LYS A 18 -7.71 -8.98 -8.99
C LYS A 18 -6.65 -7.99 -8.53
N LEU A 19 -5.74 -8.41 -7.64
CA LEU A 19 -4.64 -7.58 -7.13
C LEU A 19 -3.72 -7.07 -8.24
N GLN A 20 -3.43 -7.91 -9.24
CA GLN A 20 -2.63 -7.53 -10.41
C GLN A 20 -3.32 -6.50 -11.32
N GLY A 21 -4.65 -6.39 -11.25
CA GLY A 21 -5.43 -5.41 -12.01
C GLY A 21 -5.61 -4.06 -11.30
N LEU A 22 -5.16 -3.91 -10.06
CA LEU A 22 -5.26 -2.64 -9.33
C LEU A 22 -4.22 -1.64 -9.81
N GLU A 23 -4.54 -0.35 -9.79
CA GLU A 23 -3.57 0.73 -10.02
C GLU A 23 -2.97 1.19 -8.67
N CYS A 24 -1.81 0.64 -8.31
CA CYS A 24 -1.10 0.98 -7.08
C CYS A 24 0.41 0.72 -7.20
N HIS A 25 1.19 1.06 -6.17
CA HIS A 25 2.66 1.00 -6.24
C HIS A 25 3.22 -0.41 -6.47
N PHE A 26 2.46 -1.44 -6.07
CA PHE A 26 2.81 -2.84 -6.29
C PHE A 26 2.65 -3.30 -7.75
N THR A 27 1.83 -2.60 -8.55
CA THR A 27 1.55 -2.93 -9.95
C THR A 27 2.17 -1.96 -10.94
N TRP A 28 2.69 -0.82 -10.48
CA TRP A 28 3.37 0.20 -11.30
C TRP A 28 4.77 -0.19 -11.80
N LYS A 29 5.20 -1.45 -11.61
CA LYS A 29 6.48 -2.00 -12.13
C LYS A 29 7.69 -1.14 -11.75
N LEU A 30 7.74 -0.71 -10.50
CA LEU A 30 8.85 0.05 -9.92
C LEU A 30 10.06 -0.88 -9.70
N ASP A 31 10.81 -1.16 -10.76
CA ASP A 31 11.99 -2.05 -10.75
C ASP A 31 13.22 -1.33 -10.20
N TYR A 32 13.19 -1.09 -8.89
CA TYR A 32 14.28 -0.43 -8.18
C TYR A 32 15.18 -1.45 -7.49
N SER A 33 16.50 -1.24 -7.59
CA SER A 33 17.44 -1.96 -6.75
C SER A 33 17.16 -1.69 -5.26
N ARG A 34 17.53 -2.65 -4.39
CA ARG A 34 17.38 -2.48 -2.94
C ARG A 34 18.03 -1.20 -2.42
N SER A 35 19.20 -0.83 -2.94
CA SER A 35 19.90 0.41 -2.57
C SER A 35 19.13 1.67 -3.01
N LYS A 36 18.51 1.63 -4.19
CA LYS A 36 17.66 2.72 -4.68
C LYS A 36 16.41 2.88 -3.83
N LEU A 37 15.76 1.77 -3.43
CA LEU A 37 14.62 1.78 -2.51
C LEU A 37 14.99 2.38 -1.15
N GLN A 38 16.16 2.03 -0.59
CA GLN A 38 16.65 2.60 0.66
C GLN A 38 16.85 4.11 0.57
N SER A 39 17.54 4.57 -0.48
CA SER A 39 17.78 6.00 -0.72
C SER A 39 16.48 6.78 -0.94
N LEU A 40 15.51 6.21 -1.68
CA LEU A 40 14.19 6.82 -1.85
C LEU A 40 13.46 6.92 -0.52
N ARG A 41 13.47 5.86 0.29
CA ARG A 41 12.82 5.85 1.61
C ARG A 41 13.38 6.94 2.51
N GLU A 42 14.71 7.04 2.60
CA GLU A 42 15.38 8.08 3.39
C GLU A 42 15.01 9.49 2.91
N THR A 43 14.96 9.70 1.59
CA THR A 43 14.54 10.97 1.00
C THR A 43 13.08 11.30 1.33
N MET A 44 12.18 10.33 1.22
CA MET A 44 10.76 10.53 1.54
C MET A 44 10.55 10.80 3.04
N ILE A 45 11.31 10.15 3.93
CA ILE A 45 11.28 10.42 5.38
C ILE A 45 11.73 11.85 5.67
N ASP A 46 12.85 12.30 5.07
CA ASP A 46 13.32 13.69 5.22
C ASP A 46 12.25 14.69 4.77
N ILE A 47 11.65 14.46 3.60
CA ILE A 47 10.57 15.32 3.08
C ILE A 47 9.37 15.34 4.04
N SER A 48 8.94 14.18 4.55
CA SER A 48 7.81 14.08 5.48
C SER A 48 8.07 14.71 6.85
N SER A 49 9.34 14.90 7.23
CA SER A 49 9.74 15.43 8.53
C SER A 49 10.00 16.93 8.53
N ARG A 50 9.91 17.59 7.36
CA ARG A 50 10.09 19.04 7.24
C ARG A 50 8.88 19.75 7.82
N GLU A 51 9.08 20.48 8.92
CA GLU A 51 8.02 21.24 9.58
C GLU A 51 7.42 22.32 8.67
N GLY A 52 6.12 22.58 8.86
CA GLY A 52 5.46 23.80 8.36
C GLY A 52 4.75 23.71 7.01
N VAL A 53 4.64 22.52 6.39
CA VAL A 53 3.91 22.39 5.12
C VAL A 53 2.96 21.20 5.16
N GLN A 54 1.78 21.37 5.76
CA GLN A 54 0.68 20.43 5.56
C GLN A 54 0.19 20.58 4.12
N CYS A 55 0.66 19.67 3.27
CA CYS A 55 0.41 19.69 1.84
C CYS A 55 -0.76 18.78 1.48
N SER A 56 -1.54 19.17 0.48
CA SER A 56 -2.57 18.29 -0.09
C SER A 56 -2.02 16.96 -0.63
N TRP A 57 -0.71 16.87 -0.91
CA TRP A 57 -0.08 15.66 -1.40
C TRP A 57 0.49 14.72 -0.33
N GLU A 58 0.45 15.12 0.94
CA GLU A 58 1.11 14.40 2.04
C GLU A 58 0.66 12.93 2.14
N GLY A 59 -0.64 12.67 1.99
CA GLY A 59 -1.14 11.30 2.04
C GLY A 59 -0.66 10.43 0.87
N TYR A 60 -0.44 11.01 -0.31
CA TYR A 60 0.15 10.28 -1.44
C TYR A 60 1.63 9.96 -1.19
N LEU A 61 2.37 10.85 -0.53
CA LEU A 61 3.74 10.56 -0.09
C LEU A 61 3.75 9.38 0.88
N TYR A 62 2.85 9.35 1.87
CA TYR A 62 2.78 8.24 2.82
C TYR A 62 2.38 6.92 2.16
N ASN A 63 1.51 6.93 1.14
CA ASN A 63 1.23 5.72 0.35
C ASN A 63 2.48 5.18 -0.35
N PHE A 64 3.31 6.06 -0.92
CA PHE A 64 4.56 5.62 -1.54
C PHE A 64 5.57 5.14 -0.49
N LEU A 65 5.68 5.85 0.64
CA LEU A 65 6.56 5.47 1.74
C LEU A 65 6.19 4.08 2.30
N ALA A 66 4.90 3.77 2.41
CA ALA A 66 4.42 2.45 2.79
C ALA A 66 4.92 1.34 1.86
N TYR A 67 4.81 1.56 0.54
CA TYR A 67 5.35 0.63 -0.45
C TYR A 67 6.87 0.42 -0.25
N LEU A 68 7.63 1.50 -0.04
CA LEU A 68 9.08 1.41 0.18
C LEU A 68 9.42 0.62 1.45
N HIS A 69 8.70 0.83 2.56
CA HIS A 69 8.88 0.05 3.78
C HIS A 69 8.60 -1.43 3.54
N HIS A 70 7.47 -1.75 2.90
CA HIS A 70 7.09 -3.13 2.61
C HIS A 70 8.09 -3.83 1.67
N ALA A 71 8.48 -3.16 0.57
CA ALA A 71 9.47 -3.68 -0.39
C ALA A 71 10.85 -3.92 0.24
N LEU A 72 11.17 -3.20 1.32
CA LEU A 72 12.41 -3.40 2.11
C LEU A 72 12.25 -4.41 3.25
N GLY A 73 11.07 -5.00 3.42
CA GLY A 73 10.78 -6.04 4.40
C GLY A 73 10.24 -5.55 5.75
N SER A 74 9.83 -4.29 5.86
CA SER A 74 9.22 -3.73 7.07
C SER A 74 7.72 -3.52 6.90
N THR A 75 6.93 -4.56 7.18
CA THR A 75 5.47 -4.50 7.01
C THR A 75 4.79 -3.62 8.07
N GLU A 76 5.26 -3.64 9.32
CA GLU A 76 4.68 -2.82 10.39
C GLU A 76 4.77 -1.33 10.05
N ASP A 77 5.97 -0.85 9.66
CA ASP A 77 6.13 0.54 9.24
C ASP A 77 5.27 0.89 8.02
N ALA A 78 5.07 -0.07 7.10
CA ALA A 78 4.22 0.13 5.94
C ALA A 78 2.77 0.38 6.36
N LEU A 79 2.23 -0.39 7.30
CA LEU A 79 0.88 -0.20 7.84
C LEU A 79 0.74 1.11 8.60
N GLN A 80 1.75 1.50 9.38
CA GLN A 80 1.75 2.82 10.04
C GLN A 80 1.75 3.97 9.03
N CYS A 81 2.51 3.84 7.93
CA CYS A 81 2.48 4.82 6.84
C CYS A 81 1.12 4.85 6.14
N LEU A 82 0.48 3.69 5.89
CA LEU A 82 -0.86 3.65 5.27
C LEU A 82 -1.90 4.32 6.16
N LYS A 83 -1.83 4.14 7.48
CA LYS A 83 -2.72 4.83 8.42
C LYS A 83 -2.56 6.36 8.31
N LYS A 84 -1.32 6.86 8.32
CA LYS A 84 -1.04 8.30 8.12
C LYS A 84 -1.52 8.79 6.75
N ALA A 85 -1.37 7.97 5.71
CA ALA A 85 -1.83 8.29 4.37
C ALA A 85 -3.33 8.52 4.32
N GLU A 86 -4.11 7.61 4.93
CA GLU A 86 -5.56 7.72 4.99
C GLU A 86 -5.99 8.97 5.76
N GLU A 87 -5.41 9.20 6.94
CA GLU A 87 -5.69 10.40 7.75
C GLU A 87 -5.45 11.70 6.95
N ALA A 88 -4.32 11.80 6.24
CA ALA A 88 -3.97 12.97 5.44
C ALA A 88 -4.86 13.13 4.19
N ILE A 89 -5.23 12.04 3.51
CA ILE A 89 -6.13 12.11 2.33
C ILE A 89 -7.53 12.55 2.75
N ARG A 90 -8.07 11.98 3.84
CA ARG A 90 -9.38 12.36 4.37
C ARG A 90 -9.44 13.82 4.80
N GLN A 91 -8.34 14.37 5.33
CA GLN A 91 -8.26 15.79 5.69
C GLN A 91 -8.14 16.72 4.48
N SER A 92 -7.45 16.31 3.41
CA SER A 92 -7.15 17.16 2.27
C SER A 92 -8.21 17.15 1.16
N SER A 93 -9.01 16.09 1.04
CA SER A 93 -9.96 15.90 -0.07
C SER A 93 -11.35 15.46 0.40
N PRO A 94 -12.05 16.24 1.25
CA PRO A 94 -13.27 15.79 1.95
C PRO A 94 -14.45 15.45 1.02
N ASP A 95 -14.54 16.07 -0.15
CA ASP A 95 -15.67 15.87 -1.08
C ASP A 95 -15.47 14.63 -1.99
N ASP A 96 -14.22 14.24 -2.26
CA ASP A 96 -13.84 13.15 -3.18
C ASP A 96 -12.90 12.13 -2.50
N VAL A 97 -13.11 11.89 -1.21
CA VAL A 97 -12.23 11.06 -0.38
C VAL A 97 -12.03 9.66 -0.96
N GLU A 98 -13.12 8.99 -1.34
CA GLU A 98 -13.04 7.59 -1.78
C GLU A 98 -12.29 7.46 -3.12
N LEU A 99 -12.48 8.41 -4.04
CA LEU A 99 -11.68 8.49 -5.28
C LEU A 99 -10.19 8.74 -4.97
N SER A 100 -9.91 9.58 -3.96
CA SER A 100 -8.54 9.89 -3.53
C SER A 100 -7.85 8.71 -2.82
N LEU A 101 -8.62 7.75 -2.30
CA LEU A 101 -8.12 6.56 -1.59
C LEU A 101 -7.93 5.33 -2.48
N VAL A 102 -8.22 5.37 -3.78
CA VAL A 102 -8.10 4.20 -4.67
C VAL A 102 -6.70 3.56 -4.61
N VAL A 103 -5.64 4.36 -4.77
CA VAL A 103 -4.24 3.87 -4.67
C VAL A 103 -3.92 3.35 -3.26
N HIS A 104 -4.48 3.99 -2.24
CA HIS A 104 -4.31 3.60 -0.84
C HIS A 104 -4.92 2.22 -0.56
N TYR A 105 -6.14 1.97 -1.01
CA TYR A 105 -6.80 0.67 -0.88
C TYR A 105 -6.07 -0.42 -1.66
N GLY A 106 -5.56 -0.11 -2.86
CA GLY A 106 -4.72 -1.04 -3.61
C GLY A 106 -3.45 -1.43 -2.86
N ASN A 107 -2.76 -0.47 -2.24
CA ASN A 107 -1.60 -0.75 -1.39
C ASN A 107 -1.95 -1.62 -0.17
N LEU A 108 -3.05 -1.32 0.54
CA LEU A 108 -3.52 -2.13 1.68
C LEU A 108 -3.83 -3.56 1.24
N ALA A 109 -4.53 -3.73 0.12
CA ALA A 109 -4.87 -5.04 -0.43
C ALA A 109 -3.62 -5.91 -0.66
N TRP A 110 -2.56 -5.33 -1.22
CA TRP A 110 -1.28 -6.01 -1.45
C TRP A 110 -0.53 -6.32 -0.15
N VAL A 111 -0.48 -5.40 0.80
CA VAL A 111 0.19 -5.62 2.09
C VAL A 111 -0.47 -6.77 2.84
N HIS A 112 -1.80 -6.78 2.98
CA HIS A 112 -2.54 -7.86 3.63
C HIS A 112 -2.38 -9.20 2.90
N TYR A 113 -2.37 -9.19 1.56
CA TYR A 113 -2.11 -10.39 0.77
C TYR A 113 -0.74 -11.01 1.09
N HIS A 114 0.31 -10.19 1.16
CA HIS A 114 1.66 -10.65 1.49
C HIS A 114 1.79 -11.18 2.93
N GLN A 115 0.93 -10.76 3.85
CA GLN A 115 0.83 -11.33 5.20
C GLN A 115 0.02 -12.63 5.27
N GLY A 116 -0.66 -13.02 4.19
CA GLY A 116 -1.56 -14.17 4.15
C GLY A 116 -2.98 -13.87 4.68
N GLU A 117 -3.30 -12.60 4.90
CA GLU A 117 -4.58 -12.09 5.39
C GLU A 117 -5.54 -11.91 4.20
N LEU A 118 -6.00 -13.03 3.67
CA LEU A 118 -6.75 -13.05 2.40
C LEU A 118 -8.12 -12.36 2.50
N THR A 119 -8.77 -12.40 3.66
CA THR A 119 -10.08 -11.77 3.89
C THR A 119 -9.96 -10.25 3.87
N GLU A 120 -8.96 -9.73 4.57
CA GLU A 120 -8.63 -8.32 4.65
C GLU A 120 -8.21 -7.80 3.26
N SER A 121 -7.34 -8.55 2.58
CA SER A 121 -6.95 -8.23 1.21
C SER A 121 -8.16 -8.14 0.26
N GLN A 122 -9.06 -9.13 0.30
CA GLN A 122 -10.28 -9.11 -0.51
C GLN A 122 -11.20 -7.93 -0.16
N THR A 123 -11.28 -7.56 1.12
CA THR A 123 -12.06 -6.40 1.57
C THR A 123 -11.55 -5.10 0.95
N TYR A 124 -10.23 -4.91 0.86
CA TYR A 124 -9.65 -3.72 0.22
C TYR A 124 -9.73 -3.74 -1.31
N VAL A 125 -9.68 -4.93 -1.93
CA VAL A 125 -9.97 -5.07 -3.37
C VAL A 125 -11.38 -4.58 -3.70
N GLU A 126 -12.36 -4.84 -2.84
CA GLU A 126 -13.77 -4.43 -3.06
C GLU A 126 -14.01 -2.93 -2.86
N LYS A 127 -13.04 -2.21 -2.28
CA LYS A 127 -13.07 -0.76 -2.11
C LYS A 127 -12.48 0.02 -3.30
N VAL A 128 -11.78 -0.66 -4.20
CA VAL A 128 -11.24 -0.09 -5.45
C VAL A 128 -12.27 -0.24 -6.57
#